data_AF-A0A368N9N0-F1
#
_entry.id   AF-A0A368N9N0-F1
#
_cell.length_a   1.000
_cell.length_b   1.000
_cell.length_c   1.000
_cell.angle_alpha   90.00
_cell.angle_beta   90.00
_cell.angle_gamma   90.00
#
_symmetry.space_group_name_H-M   'P 1'
#
loop_
_entity.id
_entity.type
_entity.pdbx_description
1 polymer ?
#
loop_
_entity_poly.entity_id
_entity_poly.type
_entity_poly.pdbx_seq_one_letter_code
_entity_poly.pdbx_strand_id
1 'polypeptide(L)'
;MTTSNANRRSDSTRDEPGRNRRRTDEERVDTIFRVLSDARRRRVIRLLRAREGAVAVSALAEALAAREPGDPEPERLVVSLQHVHLPKLEGAGVVDYTSDRSQVRYRDVALVDRLLEQL
;
A
#
# COMPACT_ATOMS: atom_id res chain seq x y z
N MET A 1 27.96 -60.35 14.56
CA MET A 1 27.44 -60.07 15.91
C MET A 1 27.85 -58.65 16.28
N THR A 2 26.86 -57.78 16.62
CA THR A 2 26.86 -56.79 17.72
C THR A 2 28.05 -55.79 17.74
N THR A 3 27.92 -54.46 17.65
CA THR A 3 26.84 -53.52 17.99
C THR A 3 27.19 -52.08 17.56
N SER A 4 26.14 -51.25 17.49
CA SER A 4 26.09 -49.84 17.92
C SER A 4 26.88 -48.76 17.18
N ASN A 5 26.41 -47.52 17.14
CA ASN A 5 25.08 -46.92 17.27
C ASN A 5 25.31 -45.42 16.98
N ALA A 6 24.33 -44.82 16.33
CA ALA A 6 23.99 -43.39 16.31
C ALA A 6 25.02 -42.33 16.74
N ASN A 7 25.28 -41.37 15.85
CA ASN A 7 25.33 -39.98 16.30
C ASN A 7 24.53 -39.04 15.40
N ARG A 8 23.31 -38.81 15.88
CA ARG A 8 22.41 -37.69 15.65
C ARG A 8 23.16 -36.37 15.82
N ARG A 9 22.91 -35.37 14.95
CA ARG A 9 22.69 -33.94 15.27
C ARG A 9 23.12 -33.08 14.08
N SER A 10 22.13 -32.59 13.36
CA SER A 10 22.09 -31.22 12.82
C SER A 10 20.65 -30.93 12.39
N ASP A 11 19.73 -31.09 13.32
CA ASP A 11 18.41 -30.46 13.21
C ASP A 11 18.40 -29.33 14.24
N SER A 12 18.75 -28.15 13.76
CA SER A 12 18.71 -26.91 14.55
C SER A 12 18.13 -25.81 13.67
N THR A 13 16.93 -26.06 13.12
CA THR A 13 16.01 -24.99 12.77
C THR A 13 15.29 -24.54 14.06
N ARG A 14 16.02 -23.81 14.91
CA ARG A 14 15.35 -22.92 15.87
C ARG A 14 14.79 -21.76 15.05
N ASP A 15 13.54 -21.90 14.64
CA ASP A 15 12.74 -20.80 14.13
C ASP A 15 12.60 -19.76 15.26
N GLU A 16 13.40 -18.70 15.20
CA GLU A 16 13.38 -17.56 16.13
C GLU A 16 12.23 -16.61 15.73
N PRO A 17 11.09 -16.60 16.45
CA PRO A 17 9.89 -15.87 16.04
C PRO A 17 10.04 -14.33 16.09
N GLY A 18 11.09 -13.81 16.73
CA GLY A 18 11.35 -12.37 16.85
C GLY A 18 11.98 -11.74 15.61
N ARG A 19 12.78 -12.50 14.86
CA ARG A 19 13.49 -11.99 13.67
C ARG A 19 12.56 -11.81 12.47
N ASN A 20 11.57 -12.69 12.34
CA ASN A 20 10.61 -12.64 11.23
C ASN A 20 9.68 -11.42 11.35
N ARG A 21 9.21 -11.09 12.56
CA ARG A 21 8.35 -9.93 12.81
C ARG A 21 9.03 -8.59 12.48
N ARG A 22 10.28 -8.40 12.92
CA ARG A 22 11.03 -7.16 12.62
C ARG A 22 11.24 -6.96 11.13
N ARG A 23 11.57 -8.04 10.40
CA ARG A 23 11.69 -8.00 8.95
C ARG A 23 10.37 -7.62 8.27
N THR A 24 9.24 -8.19 8.70
CA THR A 24 7.93 -7.82 8.15
C THR A 24 7.56 -6.37 8.43
N ASP A 25 7.97 -5.82 9.58
CA ASP A 25 7.72 -4.41 9.90
C ASP A 25 8.58 -3.47 9.04
N GLU A 26 9.87 -3.79 8.84
CA GLU A 26 10.78 -3.08 7.93
C GLU A 26 10.24 -3.08 6.49
N GLU A 27 9.82 -4.25 5.98
CA GLU A 27 9.24 -4.40 4.64
C GLU A 27 7.96 -3.58 4.45
N ARG A 28 7.12 -3.50 5.50
CA ARG A 28 5.90 -2.67 5.48
C ARG A 28 6.23 -1.18 5.45
N VAL A 29 7.21 -0.74 6.25
CA VAL A 29 7.68 0.65 6.28
C VAL A 29 8.23 1.06 4.91
N ASP A 30 9.13 0.26 4.32
CA ASP A 30 9.69 0.51 2.99
C ASP A 30 8.60 0.57 1.91
N THR A 31 7.60 -0.32 2.02
CA THR A 31 6.46 -0.33 1.09
C THR A 31 5.65 0.97 1.18
N ILE A 32 5.39 1.47 2.39
CA ILE A 32 4.70 2.74 2.61
C ILE A 32 5.54 3.91 2.07
N PHE A 33 6.84 3.97 2.36
CA PHE A 33 7.72 5.01 1.82
C PHE A 33 7.75 5.03 0.29
N ARG A 34 7.84 3.86 -0.35
CA ARG A 34 7.79 3.74 -1.82
C ARG A 34 6.46 4.23 -2.40
N VAL A 35 5.35 4.02 -1.70
CA VAL A 35 4.06 4.57 -2.11
C VAL A 35 4.05 6.09 -1.97
N LEU A 36 4.51 6.61 -0.83
CA LEU A 36 4.48 8.04 -0.51
C LEU A 36 5.52 8.87 -1.24
N SER A 37 6.53 8.28 -1.88
CA SER A 37 7.53 9.02 -2.67
C SER A 37 6.94 9.74 -3.90
N ASP A 38 5.81 9.26 -4.41
CA ASP A 38 5.13 9.79 -5.58
C ASP A 38 4.08 10.84 -5.22
N ALA A 39 4.20 12.03 -5.80
CA ALA A 39 3.34 13.17 -5.51
C ALA A 39 1.86 12.90 -5.82
N ARG A 40 1.57 12.15 -6.90
CA ARG A 40 0.20 11.81 -7.30
C ARG A 40 -0.44 10.86 -6.30
N ARG A 41 0.29 9.83 -5.86
CA ARG A 41 -0.20 8.93 -4.80
C ARG A 41 -0.45 9.67 -3.49
N ARG A 42 0.42 10.61 -3.08
CA ARG A 42 0.16 11.46 -1.90
C ARG A 42 -1.13 12.28 -2.06
N ARG A 43 -1.35 12.88 -3.25
CA ARG A 43 -2.56 13.67 -3.52
C ARG A 43 -3.82 12.82 -3.47
N VAL A 44 -3.80 11.64 -4.09
CA VAL A 44 -4.89 10.66 -4.03
C VAL A 44 -5.22 10.30 -2.58
N ILE A 45 -4.22 9.96 -1.76
CA ILE A 45 -4.46 9.59 -0.36
C ILE A 45 -5.09 10.75 0.41
N ARG A 46 -4.58 11.98 0.25
CA ARG A 46 -5.17 13.16 0.91
C ARG A 46 -6.64 13.39 0.53
N LEU A 47 -7.00 13.17 -0.74
CA LEU A 47 -8.40 13.29 -1.19
C LEU A 47 -9.29 12.19 -0.63
N LEU A 48 -8.78 10.96 -0.56
CA LEU A 48 -9.55 9.84 -0.01
C LEU A 48 -9.70 9.93 1.51
N ARG A 49 -8.69 10.44 2.23
CA ARG A 49 -8.76 10.67 3.68
C ARG A 49 -9.83 11.68 4.07
N ALA A 50 -10.09 12.67 3.21
CA ALA A 50 -11.11 13.68 3.45
C ALA A 50 -12.55 13.18 3.17
N ARG A 51 -12.72 11.93 2.74
CA ARG A 51 -14.02 11.35 2.37
C ARG A 51 -14.30 10.14 3.26
N GLU A 52 -15.54 10.02 3.70
CA GLU A 52 -16.01 8.84 4.40
C GLU A 52 -16.45 7.77 3.38
N GLY A 53 -16.00 6.53 3.58
CA GLY A 53 -16.44 5.39 2.78
C GLY A 53 -15.79 5.27 1.39
N ALA A 54 -16.46 4.51 0.52
CA ALA A 54 -15.98 4.23 -0.83
C ALA A 54 -16.31 5.36 -1.79
N VAL A 55 -15.37 5.66 -2.69
CA VAL A 55 -15.41 6.78 -3.63
C VAL A 55 -15.27 6.24 -5.05
N ALA A 56 -16.07 6.75 -5.98
CA ALA A 56 -15.92 6.41 -7.39
C ALA A 56 -14.60 6.95 -7.95
N VAL A 57 -13.90 6.14 -8.76
CA VAL A 57 -12.61 6.54 -9.35
C VAL A 57 -12.75 7.75 -10.27
N SER A 58 -13.87 7.89 -10.98
CA SER A 58 -14.19 9.09 -11.77
C SER A 58 -14.26 10.36 -10.91
N ALA A 59 -15.02 10.31 -9.80
CA ALA A 59 -15.13 11.43 -8.86
C ALA A 59 -13.80 11.76 -8.14
N LEU A 60 -12.90 10.78 -8.02
CA LEU A 60 -11.53 11.02 -7.55
C LEU A 60 -10.70 11.72 -8.63
N ALA A 61 -10.80 11.29 -9.89
CA ALA A 61 -10.10 11.91 -11.02
C ALA A 61 -10.53 13.36 -11.25
N GLU A 62 -11.83 13.65 -11.20
CA GLU A 62 -12.37 15.01 -11.29
C GLU A 62 -11.83 15.91 -10.17
N ALA A 63 -11.80 15.39 -8.94
CA ALA A 63 -11.29 16.14 -7.79
C ALA A 63 -9.77 16.41 -7.87
N LEU A 64 -9.01 15.54 -8.54
CA LEU A 64 -7.60 15.78 -8.85
C LEU A 64 -7.44 16.87 -9.90
N ALA A 65 -8.13 16.74 -11.05
CA ALA A 65 -8.07 17.71 -12.14
C ALA A 65 -8.48 19.12 -11.69
N ALA A 66 -9.52 19.23 -10.86
CA ALA A 66 -10.00 20.52 -10.34
C ALA A 66 -8.99 21.24 -9.44
N ARG A 67 -7.99 20.54 -8.91
CA ARG A 67 -7.04 21.04 -7.91
C ARG A 67 -5.66 21.38 -8.49
N GLU A 68 -5.36 20.98 -9.71
CA GLU A 68 -4.06 21.19 -10.35
C GLU A 68 -4.25 21.71 -11.80
N PRO A 69 -4.01 23.01 -12.05
CA PRO A 69 -3.98 23.54 -13.41
C PRO A 69 -2.85 22.85 -14.19
N GLY A 70 -3.19 22.18 -15.29
CA GLY A 70 -2.23 21.47 -16.15
C GLY A 70 -2.20 19.95 -15.96
N ASP A 71 -3.05 19.40 -15.09
CA ASP A 71 -3.23 17.95 -15.02
C ASP A 71 -4.00 17.40 -16.25
N PRO A 72 -3.82 16.12 -16.64
CA PRO A 72 -4.55 15.52 -17.74
C PRO A 72 -6.06 15.60 -17.53
N GLU A 73 -6.81 15.55 -18.64
CA GLU A 73 -8.27 15.42 -18.62
C GLU A 73 -8.72 14.29 -17.66
N PRO A 74 -9.87 14.46 -16.96
CA PRO A 74 -10.36 13.49 -15.98
C PRO A 74 -10.36 12.05 -16.50
N GLU A 75 -10.68 11.82 -17.77
CA GLU A 75 -10.69 10.51 -18.42
C GLU A 75 -9.30 9.85 -18.42
N ARG A 76 -8.25 10.62 -18.71
CA ARG A 76 -6.86 10.14 -18.67
C ARG A 76 -6.42 9.85 -17.23
N LEU A 77 -6.86 10.67 -16.28
CA LEU A 77 -6.61 10.43 -14.86
C LEU A 77 -7.31 9.16 -14.37
N VAL A 78 -8.53 8.87 -14.80
CA VAL A 78 -9.21 7.60 -14.47
C VAL A 78 -8.36 6.41 -14.90
N VAL A 79 -7.90 6.39 -16.16
CA VAL A 79 -7.06 5.31 -16.67
C VAL A 79 -5.77 5.18 -15.84
N SER A 80 -5.10 6.30 -15.56
CA SER A 80 -3.88 6.32 -14.74
C SER A 80 -4.12 5.82 -13.32
N LEU A 81 -5.24 6.22 -12.68
CA LEU A 81 -5.61 5.77 -11.36
C LEU A 81 -5.85 4.26 -11.33
N GLN A 82 -6.67 3.74 -12.25
CA GLN A 82 -7.05 2.33 -12.29
C GLN A 82 -5.86 1.39 -12.57
N HIS A 83 -4.93 1.80 -13.44
CA HIS A 83 -3.86 0.91 -13.91
C HIS A 83 -2.50 1.12 -13.23
N VAL A 84 -2.27 2.30 -12.63
CA VAL A 84 -0.96 2.65 -12.06
C VAL A 84 -1.04 2.91 -10.58
N HIS A 85 -1.91 3.82 -10.15
CA HIS A 85 -1.85 4.35 -8.79
C HIS A 85 -2.60 3.47 -7.78
N LEU A 86 -3.85 3.12 -8.06
CA LEU A 86 -4.71 2.36 -7.15
C LEU A 86 -4.19 0.93 -6.90
N PRO A 87 -3.72 0.16 -7.92
CA PRO A 87 -3.14 -1.15 -7.66
C PRO A 87 -1.90 -1.11 -6.76
N LYS A 88 -1.07 -0.06 -6.87
CA LYS A 88 0.10 0.12 -6.01
C LYS A 88 -0.28 0.52 -4.59
N LEU A 89 -1.30 1.35 -4.43
CA LEU A 89 -1.83 1.75 -3.13
C LEU A 89 -2.49 0.56 -2.41
N GLU A 90 -3.23 -0.27 -3.14
CA GLU A 90 -3.85 -1.49 -2.65
C GLU A 90 -2.79 -2.53 -2.25
N GLY A 91 -1.77 -2.75 -3.10
CA GLY A 91 -0.66 -3.64 -2.78
C GLY A 91 0.15 -3.22 -1.55
N ALA A 92 0.06 -1.95 -1.16
CA ALA A 92 0.64 -1.44 0.09
C ALA A 92 -0.32 -1.44 1.28
N GLY A 93 -1.58 -1.86 1.08
CA GLY A 93 -2.61 -1.86 2.12
C GLY A 93 -3.06 -0.47 2.57
N VAL A 94 -2.91 0.55 1.70
CA VAL A 94 -3.29 1.95 1.99
C VAL A 94 -4.73 2.23 1.56
N VAL A 95 -5.24 1.49 0.58
CA VAL A 95 -6.62 1.57 0.10
C VAL A 95 -7.18 0.17 -0.10
N ASP A 96 -8.51 0.05 -0.07
CA ASP A 96 -9.21 -1.08 -0.67
C ASP A 96 -9.72 -0.63 -2.04
N TYR A 97 -9.28 -1.29 -3.12
CA TYR A 97 -9.66 -0.92 -4.49
C TYR A 97 -10.50 -2.01 -5.15
N THR A 98 -11.72 -1.66 -5.54
CA THR A 98 -12.69 -2.54 -6.17
C THR A 98 -12.76 -2.20 -7.66
N SER A 99 -11.99 -2.90 -8.48
CA SER A 99 -11.78 -2.59 -9.90
C SER A 99 -13.03 -2.79 -10.75
N ASP A 100 -13.82 -3.84 -10.49
CA ASP A 100 -15.09 -4.15 -11.15
C ASP A 100 -16.13 -3.03 -10.97
N ARG A 101 -16.17 -2.40 -9.79
CA ARG A 101 -17.06 -1.28 -9.49
C ARG A 101 -16.40 0.08 -9.66
N SER A 102 -15.11 0.12 -9.98
CA SER A 102 -14.30 1.34 -10.00
C SER A 102 -14.51 2.19 -8.74
N GLN A 103 -14.42 1.56 -7.57
CA GLN A 103 -14.56 2.20 -6.27
C GLN A 103 -13.29 2.01 -5.44
N VAL A 104 -12.93 3.03 -4.67
CA VAL A 104 -11.77 3.00 -3.79
C VAL A 104 -12.15 3.54 -2.41
N ARG A 105 -11.67 2.87 -1.36
CA ARG A 105 -11.83 3.32 0.02
C ARG A 105 -10.46 3.48 0.68
N TYR A 106 -10.27 4.57 1.40
CA TYR A 106 -9.06 4.73 2.21
C TYR A 106 -9.06 3.75 3.38
N ARG A 107 -7.93 3.11 3.63
CA ARG A 107 -7.70 2.38 4.87
C ARG A 107 -7.01 3.33 5.82
N ASP A 108 -7.64 3.62 6.95
CA ASP A 108 -7.07 4.43 8.01
C ASP A 108 -5.80 3.75 8.53
N VAL A 109 -4.65 4.25 8.08
CA VAL A 109 -3.32 3.71 8.40
C VAL A 109 -2.54 4.81 9.09
N ALA A 110 -2.50 4.74 10.42
CA ALA A 110 -1.87 5.76 11.27
C ALA A 110 -0.41 6.11 10.93
N LEU A 111 0.34 5.20 10.30
CA LEU A 111 1.70 5.52 9.81
C LEU A 111 1.66 6.38 8.54
N VAL A 112 0.76 6.08 7.61
CA VAL A 112 0.58 6.87 6.39
C VAL A 112 0.15 8.28 6.74
N ASP A 113 -0.79 8.44 7.68
CA ASP A 113 -1.24 9.75 8.12
C ASP A 113 -0.13 10.60 8.72
N ARG A 114 0.64 10.02 9.64
CA ARG A 114 1.80 10.70 10.24
C ARG A 114 2.83 11.12 9.20
N LEU A 115 3.14 10.26 8.23
CA LEU A 115 4.13 10.59 7.19
C LEU A 115 3.62 11.64 6.20
N LEU A 116 2.32 11.64 5.89
CA LEU A 116 1.72 12.65 5.01
C LEU A 116 1.69 14.05 5.61
N GLU A 117 1.72 14.16 6.94
CA GLU A 117 1.82 15.43 7.66
C GLU A 117 3.24 16.02 7.68
N GLN A 118 4.25 15.20 7.39
CA GLN A 118 5.66 15.59 7.34
C GLN A 118 6.15 15.94 5.93
N LEU A 119 5.30 15.81 4.91
CA LEU A 119 5.60 16.01 3.48
C LEU A 119 4.67 17.04 2.82
#